data_AF-A0AA46V7D6-F1
#
_entry.id   AF-A0AA46V7D6-F1
#
_cell.length_a   1.000
_cell.length_b   1.000
_cell.length_c   1.000
_cell.angle_alpha   90.00
_cell.angle_beta   90.00
_cell.angle_gamma   90.00
#
_symmetry.space_group_name_H-M   'P 1'
#
loop_
_entity.id
_entity.type
_entity.pdbx_description
1 polymer ?
#
loop_
_entity_poly.entity_id
_entity_poly.type
_entity_poly.pdbx_seq_one_letter_code
_entity_poly.pdbx_strand_id
1 'polypeptide(L)'
;MEHRRCAGTGTTVEWQEGIITRRPTVTPVRLPKSGVPYLARQQAREHGEWTPVRLSDDEPLPARLHQEFAPDLKELLRGNDGEIARTVTVRTTRIARVVVAEHPHRLYFVLPVPSGGPHVLVLPSCKRTAQLAAAALGALVLLLFLVHLVG
;
A
#
# COMPACT_ATOMS: atom_id res chain seq x y z
N MET A 1 35.41 47.58 25.63
CA MET A 1 34.22 48.03 24.90
C MET A 1 33.05 47.14 25.34
N GLU A 2 32.18 47.64 26.20
CA GLU A 2 31.01 46.91 26.73
C GLU A 2 29.82 47.00 25.75
N HIS A 3 29.14 45.88 25.52
CA HIS A 3 28.00 45.80 24.63
C HIS A 3 26.72 46.31 25.32
N ARG A 4 26.33 47.56 25.04
CA ARG A 4 25.24 48.31 25.70
C ARG A 4 23.84 47.66 25.74
N ARG A 5 23.57 46.62 24.93
CA ARG A 5 22.25 45.96 24.86
C ARG A 5 22.06 44.81 25.85
N CYS A 6 23.14 44.26 26.39
CA CYS A 6 23.08 43.14 27.32
C CYS A 6 23.92 43.54 28.53
N ALA A 7 23.28 44.02 29.60
CA ALA A 7 23.92 44.49 30.83
C ALA A 7 24.58 43.34 31.64
N GLY A 8 25.42 42.53 31.01
CA GLY A 8 26.15 41.43 31.64
C GLY A 8 25.30 40.23 32.07
N THR A 9 23.98 40.25 31.86
CA THR A 9 23.08 39.17 32.30
C THR A 9 22.85 38.14 31.18
N GLY A 10 23.91 37.44 30.79
CA GLY A 10 23.81 36.26 29.93
C GLY A 10 23.78 35.00 30.79
N THR A 11 22.66 34.30 30.86
CA THR A 11 22.58 32.99 31.52
C THR A 11 22.74 31.91 30.46
N THR A 12 23.82 31.13 30.53
CA THR A 12 23.98 29.89 29.77
C THR A 12 23.12 28.81 30.42
N VAL A 13 22.18 28.25 29.66
CA VAL A 13 21.43 27.05 30.07
C VAL A 13 22.04 25.85 29.37
N GLU A 14 22.35 24.81 30.14
CA GLU A 14 22.77 23.53 29.61
C GLU A 14 21.50 22.73 29.27
N TRP A 15 21.21 22.61 27.98
CA TRP A 15 20.10 21.79 27.51
C TRP A 15 20.56 20.34 27.41
N GLN A 16 20.07 19.48 28.31
CA GLN A 16 20.27 18.04 28.21
C GLN A 16 19.15 17.42 27.38
N GLU A 17 19.50 16.90 26.21
CA GLU A 17 18.59 16.11 25.38
C GLU A 17 18.36 14.73 26.01
N GLY A 18 17.15 14.47 26.51
CA GLY A 18 16.73 13.17 26.99
C GLY A 18 15.92 12.42 25.94
N ILE A 19 16.53 11.49 25.20
CA ILE A 19 15.80 10.67 24.22
C ILE A 19 15.19 9.45 24.93
N ILE A 20 13.89 9.50 25.24
CA ILE A 20 13.15 8.33 25.73
C ILE A 20 12.77 7.45 24.54
N THR A 21 13.49 6.34 24.36
CA THR A 21 13.18 5.36 23.30
C THR A 21 12.22 4.30 23.84
N ARG A 22 10.94 4.34 23.45
CA ARG A 22 10.00 3.22 23.68
C ARG A 22 10.14 2.18 22.58
N ARG A 23 10.07 0.89 22.94
CA ARG A 23 9.94 -0.18 21.93
C ARG A 23 8.64 0.04 21.15
N PRO A 24 8.70 0.04 19.80
CA PRO A 24 7.50 0.23 18.98
C PRO A 24 6.55 -0.96 19.16
N THR A 25 5.28 -0.68 19.44
CA THR A 25 4.23 -1.69 19.40
C THR A 25 3.93 -2.06 17.96
N VAL A 26 4.04 -3.34 17.62
CA VAL A 26 3.72 -3.86 16.29
C VAL A 26 2.25 -4.29 16.29
N THR A 27 1.39 -3.50 15.64
CA THR A 27 -0.03 -3.82 15.50
C THR A 27 -0.33 -4.33 14.09
N PRO A 28 -0.95 -5.51 13.93
CA PRO A 28 -1.40 -5.98 12.63
C PRO A 28 -2.59 -5.12 12.17
N VAL A 29 -2.46 -4.49 11.01
CA VAL A 29 -3.51 -3.68 10.40
C VAL A 29 -4.16 -4.46 9.28
N ARG A 30 -5.50 -4.54 9.28
CA ARG A 30 -6.25 -5.01 8.12
C ARG A 30 -6.17 -3.94 7.03
N LEU A 31 -5.46 -4.26 5.97
CA LEU A 31 -5.40 -3.40 4.79
C LEU A 31 -6.78 -3.44 4.08
N PRO A 32 -7.28 -2.30 3.58
CA PRO A 32 -8.49 -2.27 2.77
C PRO A 32 -8.34 -3.21 1.57
N LYS A 33 -9.48 -3.66 1.04
CA LYS A 33 -9.54 -4.46 -0.19
C LYS A 33 -9.12 -3.57 -1.36
N SER A 34 -7.81 -3.36 -1.51
CA SER A 34 -7.27 -2.57 -2.61
C SER A 34 -7.83 -3.10 -3.93
N GLY A 35 -8.16 -2.20 -4.86
CA GLY A 35 -8.55 -2.55 -6.24
C GLY A 35 -7.49 -3.33 -7.03
N VAL A 36 -6.40 -3.74 -6.38
CA VAL A 36 -5.34 -4.62 -6.90
C VAL A 36 -5.71 -6.08 -6.59
N PRO A 37 -5.83 -6.95 -7.60
CA PRO A 37 -6.12 -8.37 -7.40
C PRO A 37 -5.12 -9.06 -6.48
N TYR A 38 -5.57 -10.12 -5.80
CA TYR A 38 -4.75 -10.88 -4.84
C TYR A 38 -3.40 -11.32 -5.43
N LEU A 39 -3.39 -11.89 -6.64
CA LEU A 39 -2.16 -12.35 -7.29
C LEU A 39 -1.16 -11.21 -7.54
N ALA A 40 -1.64 -10.02 -7.95
CA ALA A 40 -0.77 -8.85 -8.11
C ALA A 40 -0.21 -8.38 -6.77
N ARG A 41 -0.99 -8.44 -5.69
CA ARG A 41 -0.49 -8.15 -4.33
C ARG A 41 0.56 -9.15 -3.87
N GLN A 42 0.34 -10.44 -4.13
CA GLN A 42 1.28 -11.49 -3.76
C GLN A 42 2.63 -11.30 -4.48
N GLN A 43 2.58 -11.07 -5.80
CA GLN A 43 3.79 -10.80 -6.60
C GLN A 43 4.54 -9.54 -6.14
N ALA A 44 3.81 -8.47 -5.79
CA ALA A 44 4.44 -7.27 -5.23
C ALA A 44 5.11 -7.54 -3.87
N ARG A 45 4.54 -8.42 -3.02
CA ARG A 45 5.16 -8.82 -1.75
C ARG A 45 6.44 -9.62 -1.95
N GLU A 46 6.44 -10.53 -2.93
CA GLU A 46 7.55 -11.45 -3.20
C GLU A 46 8.71 -10.76 -3.93
N HIS A 47 8.40 -9.90 -4.90
CA HIS A 47 9.40 -9.39 -5.84
C HIS A 47 9.53 -7.86 -5.85
N GLY A 48 8.53 -7.15 -5.33
CA GLY A 48 8.48 -5.69 -5.44
C GLY A 48 9.66 -5.01 -4.77
N GLU A 49 10.12 -3.92 -5.36
CA GLU A 49 11.02 -2.99 -4.70
C GLU A 49 10.23 -2.20 -3.66
N TRP A 50 10.56 -2.40 -2.38
CA TRP A 50 9.88 -1.78 -1.25
C TRP A 50 10.74 -0.68 -0.64
N THR A 51 10.21 0.54 -0.62
CA THR A 51 10.86 1.68 0.02
C THR A 51 10.23 1.96 1.37
N PRO A 52 11.01 2.01 2.47
CA PRO A 52 10.50 2.46 3.76
C PRO A 52 10.19 3.96 3.70
N VAL A 53 9.06 4.35 4.28
CA VAL A 53 8.64 5.74 4.46
C VAL A 53 8.26 5.91 5.91
N ARG A 54 8.91 6.87 6.57
CA ARG A 54 8.54 7.31 7.91
C ARG A 54 7.47 8.39 7.78
N LEU A 55 6.43 8.30 8.59
CA LEU A 55 5.32 9.24 8.61
C LEU A 55 5.07 9.64 10.06
N SER A 56 4.87 10.94 10.28
CA SER A 56 4.32 11.49 11.53
C SER A 56 2.86 11.94 11.34
N ASP A 57 2.22 12.32 12.43
CA ASP A 57 0.85 12.84 12.48
C ASP A 57 0.63 14.11 11.63
N ASP A 58 1.60 15.03 11.65
CA ASP A 58 1.50 16.34 11.01
C ASP A 58 1.99 16.35 9.56
N GLU A 59 2.62 15.26 9.10
CA GLU A 59 3.19 15.18 7.76
C GLU A 59 2.13 14.86 6.69
N PRO A 60 2.23 15.50 5.50
CA PRO A 60 1.37 15.14 4.38
C PRO A 60 1.65 13.69 3.95
N LEU A 61 0.58 12.92 3.78
CA LEU A 61 0.69 11.56 3.25
C LEU A 61 1.35 11.55 1.86
N PRO A 62 2.06 10.46 1.50
CA PRO A 62 2.68 10.35 0.19
C PRO A 62 1.67 10.59 -0.93
N ALA A 63 1.97 11.51 -1.86
CA ALA A 63 1.03 11.93 -2.91
C ALA A 63 0.51 10.77 -3.80
N ARG A 64 1.28 9.69 -3.89
CA ARG A 64 0.93 8.49 -4.68
C ARG A 64 0.29 7.38 -3.85
N LEU A 65 -0.05 7.65 -2.59
CA LEU A 65 -0.82 6.72 -1.78
C LEU A 65 -2.21 6.58 -2.42
N HIS A 66 -2.65 5.34 -2.60
CA HIS A 66 -3.99 5.07 -3.12
C HIS A 66 -5.03 5.74 -2.22
N GLN A 67 -6.00 6.44 -2.82
CA GLN A 67 -6.94 7.30 -2.08
C GLN A 67 -7.70 6.56 -0.98
N GLU A 68 -8.01 5.28 -1.20
CA GLU A 68 -8.67 4.41 -0.21
C GLU A 68 -7.81 4.13 1.04
N PHE A 69 -6.48 4.21 0.94
CA PHE A 69 -5.57 3.96 2.07
C PHE A 69 -5.33 5.19 2.93
N ALA A 70 -5.57 6.39 2.38
CA ALA A 70 -5.27 7.63 3.08
C ALA A 70 -6.08 7.80 4.39
N PRO A 71 -7.39 7.49 4.45
CA PRO A 71 -8.17 7.59 5.69
C PRO A 71 -7.67 6.62 6.77
N ASP A 72 -7.51 5.34 6.44
CA ASP A 72 -7.06 4.31 7.39
C ASP A 72 -5.67 4.63 7.94
N LEU A 73 -4.76 5.10 7.09
CA LEU A 73 -3.41 5.49 7.51
C LEU A 73 -3.42 6.75 8.38
N LYS A 74 -4.29 7.73 8.10
CA LYS A 74 -4.46 8.92 8.96
C LYS A 74 -4.98 8.53 10.34
N GLU A 75 -5.92 7.60 10.42
CA GLU A 75 -6.42 7.12 11.70
C GLU A 75 -5.30 6.47 12.53
N LEU A 76 -4.44 5.68 11.89
CA LEU A 76 -3.27 5.07 12.53
C LEU A 76 -2.18 6.06 12.93
N LEU A 77 -2.12 7.22 12.28
CA LEU A 77 -1.17 8.28 12.60
C LEU A 77 -1.68 9.23 13.68
N ARG A 78 -2.98 9.24 13.96
CA ARG A 78 -3.55 10.06 15.04
C ARG A 78 -2.88 9.70 16.37
N GLY A 79 -2.40 10.72 17.08
CA GLY A 79 -1.82 10.55 18.41
C GLY A 79 -2.84 9.97 19.41
N ASN A 80 -2.34 9.20 20.37
CA ASN A 80 -3.12 8.74 21.52
C ASN A 80 -2.92 9.64 22.74
N ASP A 81 -3.83 9.58 23.69
CA ASP A 81 -3.72 10.34 24.94
C ASP A 81 -2.40 10.02 25.66
N GLY A 82 -1.64 11.07 25.98
CA GLY A 82 -0.32 10.96 26.62
C GLY A 82 0.85 10.72 25.66
N GLU A 83 0.63 10.68 24.34
CA GLU A 83 1.70 10.69 23.34
C GLU A 83 2.13 12.13 23.01
N ILE A 84 3.45 12.37 23.00
CA ILE A 84 4.04 13.67 22.60
C ILE A 84 4.17 13.76 21.07
N ALA A 85 4.44 12.63 20.42
CA ALA A 85 4.51 12.49 18.98
C ALA A 85 4.32 11.02 18.60
N ARG A 86 3.70 10.77 17.44
CA ARG A 86 3.55 9.42 16.87
C ARG A 86 4.30 9.33 15.55
N THR A 87 5.02 8.23 15.37
CA THR A 87 5.73 7.94 14.13
C THR A 87 5.43 6.52 13.68
N VAL A 88 5.03 6.37 12.41
CA VAL A 88 4.79 5.08 11.78
C VAL A 88 5.78 4.89 10.65
N THR A 89 6.37 3.71 10.55
CA THR A 89 7.16 3.32 9.38
C THR A 89 6.31 2.42 8.51
N VAL A 90 6.01 2.85 7.28
CA VAL A 90 5.32 2.07 6.27
C VAL A 90 6.30 1.64 5.18
N ARG A 91 6.06 0.49 4.57
CA ARG A 91 6.77 0.09 3.35
C ARG A 91 5.85 0.32 2.17
N THR A 92 6.34 1.04 1.17
CA THR A 92 5.57 1.36 -0.03
C THR A 92 6.24 0.76 -1.26
N THR A 93 5.44 0.35 -2.24
CA THR A 93 5.91 -0.07 -3.56
C THR A 93 4.96 0.46 -4.63
N ARG A 94 5.48 0.67 -5.84
CA ARG A 94 4.69 1.20 -6.96
C ARG A 94 4.15 0.03 -7.79
N ILE A 95 2.86 0.05 -8.08
CA ILE A 95 2.23 -0.91 -8.98
C ILE A 95 1.48 -0.11 -10.04
N ALA A 96 1.83 -0.34 -11.31
CA ALA A 96 1.08 0.22 -12.44
C ALA A 96 0.11 -0.84 -12.98
N ARG A 97 -1.15 -0.45 -13.16
CA ARG A 97 -2.15 -1.25 -13.87
C ARG A 97 -2.30 -0.68 -15.28
N VAL A 98 -1.98 -1.48 -16.28
CA VAL A 98 -1.99 -1.10 -17.69
C VAL A 98 -3.01 -1.96 -18.45
N VAL A 99 -3.82 -1.29 -19.27
CA VAL A 99 -4.72 -1.91 -20.22
C VAL A 99 -4.22 -1.57 -21.61
N VAL A 100 -4.02 -2.59 -22.43
CA VAL A 100 -3.52 -2.46 -23.80
C VAL A 100 -4.71 -2.65 -24.73
N ALA A 101 -4.93 -1.71 -25.65
CA ALA A 101 -6.14 -1.64 -26.46
C ALA A 101 -6.31 -2.87 -27.37
N GLU A 102 -5.19 -3.40 -27.87
CA GLU A 102 -5.09 -4.60 -28.70
C GLU A 102 -5.48 -5.87 -27.92
N HIS A 103 -5.40 -5.83 -26.59
CA HIS A 103 -5.64 -6.95 -25.70
C HIS A 103 -6.56 -6.57 -24.54
N PRO A 104 -7.81 -6.15 -24.79
CA PRO A 104 -8.70 -5.60 -23.77
C PRO A 104 -9.11 -6.64 -22.72
N HIS A 105 -8.90 -7.92 -23.02
CA HIS A 105 -9.16 -9.05 -22.13
C HIS A 105 -8.02 -9.30 -21.12
N ARG A 106 -6.89 -8.58 -21.23
CA ARG A 106 -5.70 -8.72 -20.39
C ARG A 106 -5.46 -7.45 -19.59
N LEU A 107 -5.14 -7.63 -18.32
CA LEU A 107 -4.66 -6.58 -17.43
C LEU A 107 -3.19 -6.85 -17.12
N TYR A 108 -2.35 -5.84 -17.35
CA TYR A 108 -0.92 -5.91 -17.07
C TYR A 108 -0.65 -5.18 -15.77
N PHE A 109 -0.09 -5.88 -14.79
CA PHE A 109 0.40 -5.28 -13.55
C PHE A 109 1.91 -5.23 -13.61
N VAL A 110 2.46 -4.02 -13.59
CA VAL A 110 3.90 -3.77 -13.69
C VAL A 110 4.41 -3.31 -12.33
N LEU A 111 5.43 -3.98 -11.81
CA LEU A 111 6.10 -3.62 -10.58
C LEU A 111 7.62 -3.48 -10.80
N PRO A 112 8.26 -2.48 -10.17
CA PRO A 112 9.71 -2.38 -10.16
C PRO A 112 10.28 -3.54 -9.32
N VAL A 113 11.34 -4.17 -9.81
CA VAL A 113 12.09 -5.17 -9.04
C VAL A 113 13.53 -4.70 -8.81
N PRO A 114 14.16 -5.10 -7.69
CA PRO A 114 15.52 -4.67 -7.34
C PRO A 114 16.59 -4.99 -8.40
N SER A 115 16.36 -5.98 -9.26
CA SER A 115 17.29 -6.39 -10.33
C SER A 115 17.33 -5.45 -11.54
N GLY A 116 16.59 -4.33 -11.52
CA GLY A 116 16.70 -3.27 -12.52
C GLY A 116 15.78 -3.43 -13.75
N GLY A 117 14.85 -4.38 -13.73
CA GLY A 117 13.82 -4.57 -14.76
C GLY A 117 12.39 -4.41 -14.22
N PRO A 118 11.39 -4.25 -15.09
CA PRO A 118 9.99 -4.36 -14.70
C PRO A 118 9.59 -5.84 -14.59
N HIS A 119 8.95 -6.22 -13.49
CA HIS A 119 8.23 -7.50 -13.41
C HIS A 119 6.78 -7.28 -13.82
N VAL A 120 6.32 -8.07 -14.78
CA VAL A 120 5.01 -7.91 -15.40
C VAL A 120 4.16 -9.14 -15.16
N LEU A 121 3.06 -8.95 -14.44
CA LEU A 121 2.03 -9.97 -14.25
C LEU A 121 0.86 -9.71 -15.19
N VAL A 122 0.47 -10.73 -15.96
CA VAL A 122 -0.70 -10.67 -16.85
C VAL A 122 -1.86 -11.42 -16.21
N LEU A 123 -2.97 -10.72 -16.00
CA LEU A 123 -4.20 -11.30 -15.45
C LEU A 123 -5.36 -11.16 -16.44
N PRO A 124 -6.31 -12.11 -16.46
CA PRO A 124 -7.54 -11.92 -17.23
C PRO A 124 -8.37 -10.78 -16.63
N SER A 125 -9.00 -10.00 -17.50
CA SER A 125 -9.99 -9.00 -17.09
C SER A 125 -11.23 -9.68 -16.45
N CYS A 126 -11.92 -8.96 -15.56
CA CYS A 126 -13.17 -9.45 -14.96
C CYS A 126 -14.24 -9.82 -16.00
N LYS A 127 -14.29 -9.08 -17.11
CA LYS A 127 -15.21 -9.40 -18.21
C LYS A 127 -14.87 -10.76 -18.83
N ARG A 128 -13.57 -11.04 -19.04
CA ARG A 128 -13.11 -12.31 -19.60
C ARG A 128 -13.35 -13.47 -18.64
N THR A 129 -13.11 -13.30 -17.35
CA THR A 129 -13.39 -14.35 -16.35
C THR A 129 -14.88 -14.66 -16.28
N ALA A 130 -15.76 -13.65 -16.30
CA ALA A 130 -17.20 -13.85 -16.34
C ALA A 130 -17.66 -14.60 -17.59
N GLN A 131 -17.11 -14.25 -18.77
CA GLN A 131 -17.41 -14.96 -20.02
C GLN A 131 -17.01 -16.44 -19.97
N LEU A 132 -15.83 -16.76 -19.43
CA LEU A 132 -15.36 -18.13 -19.30
C LEU A 132 -16.24 -18.92 -18.31
N ALA A 133 -16.60 -18.31 -17.19
CA ALA A 133 -17.49 -18.94 -16.20
C ALA A 133 -18.87 -19.24 -16.81
N ALA A 134 -19.46 -18.28 -17.53
CA ALA A 134 -20.75 -18.47 -18.20
C ALA A 134 -20.69 -19.59 -19.26
N ALA A 135 -19.61 -19.65 -20.06
CA ALA A 135 -19.42 -20.70 -21.05
C ALA A 135 -19.29 -22.09 -20.41
N ALA A 136 -18.52 -22.21 -19.32
CA ALA A 136 -18.36 -23.46 -18.59
C ALA A 136 -19.69 -23.93 -17.95
N LEU A 137 -20.45 -23.01 -17.34
CA LEU A 137 -21.78 -23.28 -16.82
C LEU A 137 -22.74 -23.75 -17.92
N GLY A 138 -22.76 -23.09 -19.07
CA GLY A 138 -23.58 -23.49 -20.20
C GLY A 138 -23.24 -24.89 -20.71
N ALA A 139 -21.96 -25.21 -20.86
CA ALA A 139 -21.50 -26.53 -21.28
C ALA A 139 -21.90 -27.63 -20.26
N LEU A 140 -21.77 -27.34 -18.96
CA LEU A 140 -22.18 -28.26 -17.89
C LEU A 140 -23.69 -28.54 -17.94
N VAL A 141 -24.51 -27.50 -18.10
CA VAL A 141 -25.97 -27.63 -18.21
C VAL A 141 -26.34 -28.49 -19.44
N LEU A 142 -25.73 -28.23 -20.59
CA LEU A 142 -25.97 -29.02 -21.80
C LEU A 142 -25.61 -30.50 -21.60
N LEU A 143 -24.47 -30.79 -20.96
CA LEU A 143 -24.06 -32.15 -20.60
C LEU A 143 -25.09 -32.85 -19.71
N LEU A 144 -25.58 -32.16 -18.67
CA LEU A 144 -26.61 -32.71 -17.78
C LEU A 144 -27.92 -33.00 -18.53
N PHE A 145 -28.33 -32.10 -19.43
CA PHE A 145 -29.49 -32.32 -20.29
C PHE A 145 -29.33 -33.54 -21.19
N LEU A 146 -28.16 -33.73 -21.81
CA LEU A 146 -27.89 -34.89 -22.66
C LEU A 146 -27.88 -36.20 -21.86
N VAL A 147 -27.29 -36.20 -20.67
CA VAL A 147 -27.32 -37.36 -19.77
C VAL A 147 -28.75 -37.71 -19.37
N HIS A 148 -29.58 -36.71 -19.05
CA HIS A 148 -31.00 -36.92 -18.74
C HIS A 148 -31.88 -37.28 -19.93
N LEU A 149 -31.45 -37.02 -21.16
CA LEU A 149 -32.20 -37.38 -22.36
C LEU A 149 -31.88 -38.81 -22.83
N VAL A 150 -30.67 -39.29 -22.55
CA VAL A 150 -30.18 -40.61 -23.00
C VAL A 150 -30.33 -41.69 -21.92
N GLY A 151 -30.41 -41.31 -20.64
CA GLY A 151 -30.69 -42.21 -19.52
C GLY A 151 -32.15 -42.16 -19.09
#